data_AF-A0A3N2PBE0-F1
#
_entry.id   AF-A0A3N2PBE0-F1
#
_cell.length_a   1.000
_cell.length_b   1.000
_cell.length_c   1.000
_cell.angle_alpha   90.00
_cell.angle_beta   90.00
_cell.angle_gamma   90.00
#
_symmetry.space_group_name_H-M   'P 1'
#
loop_
_entity.id
_entity.type
_entity.pdbx_description
1 polymer ?
#
loop_
_entity_poly.entity_id
_entity_poly.type
_entity_poly.pdbx_seq_one_letter_code
_entity_poly.pdbx_strand_id
1 'polypeptide(L)'
;MLSADELRSYARSIRDEELVVDERLLAMIESDVAAYREFLREPRPQLPPPEIADLLPLMGWLLLEASLAPLWIVEAGYESLDGERRARSEAAAALIDRAADAARALPWPEFAPRALGAIRAQALVASKRDTESGYDDAWILHQEAARKHASFLDSHGSDPSRERYVRDLGEVLLQLALAETGTACRTAERVLSRWAEGKEAGTWDEQDSAQWTQRMFRRLAEGVETGMRALDVAAGIAQRWGFTDRVTEERLALPTSHRLPAIMTARANLLMLSMCPEMADLGRMPDGFDTWAEARGDLIARFQECYRHIERPVLREDGRPWPMRPEHERSMVQLRLHLALAVPGHDFPAELVFDPCVGINPLTEEAVEAMSGWLATPDATGTRRGDANVIGSATKPSFLRSMAALRTTYGGTGGGYVEWRRAWFVLDRHADEPGRRERVERALAEADAAS
;
A
#
# COMPACT_ATOMS: atom_id res chain seq x y z
N MET A 1 -4.55 -12.70 34.73
CA MET A 1 -4.91 -11.80 33.63
C MET A 1 -4.23 -10.47 33.87
N LEU A 2 -3.81 -9.79 32.81
CA LEU A 2 -3.27 -8.44 32.89
C LEU A 2 -4.40 -7.45 33.24
N SER A 3 -4.07 -6.46 34.05
CA SER A 3 -4.93 -5.32 34.36
C SER A 3 -4.94 -4.31 33.20
N ALA A 4 -5.91 -3.41 33.21
CA ALA A 4 -6.02 -2.34 32.21
C ALA A 4 -4.76 -1.46 32.18
N ASP A 5 -4.19 -1.14 33.35
CA ASP A 5 -3.01 -0.29 33.45
C ASP A 5 -1.75 -0.99 32.93
N GLU A 6 -1.62 -2.30 33.15
CA GLU A 6 -0.54 -3.11 32.56
C GLU A 6 -0.64 -3.13 31.02
N LEU A 7 -1.84 -3.37 30.47
CA LEU A 7 -2.05 -3.37 29.01
C LEU A 7 -1.70 -2.01 28.38
N ARG A 8 -2.13 -0.91 29.01
CA ARG A 8 -1.78 0.45 28.58
C ARG A 8 -0.29 0.71 28.63
N SER A 9 0.35 0.33 29.74
CA SER A 9 1.78 0.51 29.92
C SER A 9 2.55 -0.24 28.84
N TYR A 10 2.21 -1.50 28.58
CA TYR A 10 2.86 -2.27 27.52
C TYR A 10 2.67 -1.65 26.14
N ALA A 11 1.43 -1.29 25.77
CA ALA A 11 1.16 -0.71 24.46
C ALA A 11 1.91 0.62 24.24
N ARG A 12 1.94 1.49 25.26
CA ARG A 12 2.70 2.76 25.21
C ARG A 12 4.20 2.54 25.13
N SER A 13 4.77 1.69 25.99
CA SER A 13 6.21 1.43 25.97
C SER A 13 6.68 0.78 24.66
N ILE A 14 5.86 -0.04 24.00
CA ILE A 14 6.19 -0.53 22.64
C ILE A 14 6.18 0.63 21.63
N ARG A 15 5.12 1.44 21.65
CA ARG A 15 4.95 2.59 20.75
C ARG A 15 6.05 3.64 20.89
N ASP A 16 6.48 3.88 22.12
CA ASP A 16 7.53 4.85 22.46
C ASP A 16 8.94 4.22 22.36
N GLU A 17 9.05 2.99 21.85
CA GLU A 17 10.29 2.23 21.64
C GLU A 17 11.09 1.96 22.93
N GLU A 18 10.44 2.05 24.09
CA GLU A 18 11.01 1.75 25.41
C GLU A 18 11.01 0.23 25.72
N LEU A 19 10.14 -0.53 25.04
CA LEU A 19 10.01 -1.96 25.20
C LEU A 19 10.13 -2.70 23.86
N VAL A 20 11.04 -3.68 23.82
CA VAL A 20 11.21 -4.58 22.67
C VAL A 20 10.18 -5.70 22.74
N VAL A 21 9.57 -5.98 21.59
CA VAL A 21 8.68 -7.13 21.42
C VAL A 21 9.53 -8.40 21.26
N ASP A 22 9.40 -9.32 22.20
CA ASP A 22 10.14 -10.59 22.25
C ASP A 22 9.19 -11.78 22.50
N GLU A 23 9.76 -13.00 22.47
CA GLU A 23 9.03 -14.26 22.69
C GLU A 23 8.27 -14.28 24.03
N ARG A 24 8.84 -13.63 25.07
CA ARG A 24 8.28 -13.59 26.42
C ARG A 24 7.06 -12.69 26.48
N LEU A 25 7.12 -11.51 25.85
CA LEU A 25 5.99 -10.60 25.75
C LEU A 25 4.83 -11.25 24.97
N LEU A 26 5.12 -11.93 23.85
CA LEU A 26 4.08 -12.63 23.09
C LEU A 26 3.46 -13.79 23.88
N ALA A 27 4.27 -14.58 24.60
CA ALA A 27 3.74 -15.64 25.46
C ALA A 27 2.83 -15.10 26.58
N MET A 28 3.13 -13.90 27.10
CA MET A 28 2.28 -13.21 28.08
C MET A 28 0.94 -12.80 27.46
N ILE A 29 0.97 -12.18 26.28
CA ILE A 29 -0.23 -11.77 25.52
C ILE A 29 -1.11 -12.99 25.23
N GLU A 30 -0.54 -14.07 24.70
CA GLU A 30 -1.26 -15.31 24.39
C GLU A 30 -1.90 -15.94 25.64
N SER A 31 -1.17 -15.97 26.77
CA SER A 31 -1.69 -16.45 28.04
C SER A 31 -2.89 -15.64 28.52
N ASP A 32 -2.85 -14.32 28.34
CA ASP A 32 -3.94 -13.43 28.72
C ASP A 32 -5.17 -13.60 27.81
N VAL A 33 -4.96 -13.70 26.50
CA VAL A 33 -6.02 -14.03 25.53
C VAL A 33 -6.65 -15.38 25.84
N ALA A 34 -5.85 -16.40 26.19
CA ALA A 34 -6.35 -17.70 26.59
C ALA A 34 -7.21 -17.61 27.87
N ALA A 35 -6.81 -16.80 28.84
CA ALA A 35 -7.60 -16.55 30.04
C ALA A 35 -8.93 -15.84 29.73
N TYR A 36 -8.98 -14.92 28.77
CA TYR A 36 -10.25 -14.27 28.38
C TYR A 36 -11.26 -15.27 27.80
N ARG A 37 -10.80 -16.34 27.14
CA ARG A 37 -11.68 -17.36 26.58
C ARG A 37 -12.41 -18.17 27.65
N GLU A 38 -11.96 -18.13 28.90
CA GLU A 38 -12.66 -18.76 30.02
C GLU A 38 -14.04 -18.14 30.26
N PHE A 39 -14.25 -16.89 29.85
CA PHE A 39 -15.55 -16.21 29.89
C PHE A 39 -16.53 -16.68 28.81
N LEU A 40 -16.08 -17.48 27.83
CA LEU A 40 -16.95 -18.19 26.87
C LEU A 40 -17.44 -19.55 27.39
N ARG A 41 -17.26 -19.84 28.69
CA ARG A 41 -17.84 -21.03 29.32
C ARG A 41 -19.34 -20.83 29.59
N GLU A 42 -20.07 -21.92 29.75
CA GLU A 42 -21.52 -21.87 29.96
C GLU A 42 -21.88 -21.23 31.32
N PRO A 43 -22.88 -20.33 31.35
CA PRO A 43 -23.68 -19.84 30.22
C PRO A 43 -22.89 -18.85 29.34
N ARG A 44 -22.82 -19.12 28.02
CA ARG A 44 -22.08 -18.28 27.07
C ARG A 44 -22.75 -16.90 26.93
N PRO A 45 -22.11 -15.81 27.40
CA PRO A 45 -22.72 -14.50 27.29
C PRO A 45 -22.63 -13.99 25.83
N GLN A 46 -23.67 -13.29 25.38
CA GLN A 46 -23.68 -12.68 24.04
C GLN A 46 -22.79 -11.44 23.96
N LEU A 47 -22.56 -10.76 25.09
CA LEU A 47 -21.74 -9.56 25.19
C LEU A 47 -20.58 -9.81 26.16
N PRO A 48 -19.46 -9.08 26.02
CA PRO A 48 -18.36 -9.16 26.98
C PRO A 48 -18.87 -8.83 28.39
N PRO A 49 -18.54 -9.64 29.41
CA PRO A 49 -18.85 -9.31 30.79
C PRO A 49 -18.01 -8.12 31.27
N PRO A 50 -18.45 -7.37 32.31
CA PRO A 50 -17.81 -6.13 32.75
C PRO A 50 -16.30 -6.26 33.05
N GLU A 51 -15.87 -7.43 33.51
CA GLU A 51 -14.49 -7.75 33.89
C GLU A 51 -13.51 -7.65 32.71
N ILE A 52 -13.97 -7.90 31.48
CA ILE A 52 -13.13 -7.85 30.27
C ILE A 52 -13.60 -6.81 29.25
N ALA A 53 -14.78 -6.20 29.43
CA ALA A 53 -15.35 -5.25 28.48
C ALA A 53 -14.42 -4.06 28.19
N ASP A 54 -13.67 -3.59 29.19
CA ASP A 54 -12.67 -2.53 29.05
C ASP A 54 -11.26 -3.05 28.75
N LEU A 55 -11.01 -4.35 28.92
CA LEU A 55 -9.72 -4.98 28.57
C LEU A 55 -9.62 -5.31 27.08
N LEU A 56 -10.73 -5.71 26.43
CA LEU A 56 -10.72 -6.09 25.02
C LEU A 56 -10.20 -4.97 24.08
N PRO A 57 -10.64 -3.70 24.20
CA PRO A 57 -10.08 -2.62 23.39
C PRO A 57 -8.58 -2.43 23.62
N LEU A 58 -8.13 -2.54 24.88
CA LEU A 58 -6.73 -2.38 25.26
C LEU A 58 -5.85 -3.51 24.75
N MET A 59 -6.33 -4.76 24.84
CA MET A 59 -5.66 -5.91 24.27
C MET A 59 -5.57 -5.79 22.74
N GLY A 60 -6.63 -5.31 22.09
CA GLY A 60 -6.61 -5.02 20.67
C GLY A 60 -5.58 -3.95 20.29
N TRP A 61 -5.39 -2.92 21.13
CA TRP A 61 -4.34 -1.92 20.94
C TRP A 61 -2.94 -2.51 21.17
N LEU A 62 -2.74 -3.30 22.22
CA LEU A 62 -1.47 -3.98 22.49
C LEU A 62 -1.06 -4.90 21.34
N LEU A 63 -1.99 -5.69 20.79
CA LEU A 63 -1.74 -6.56 19.64
C LEU A 63 -1.37 -5.77 18.37
N LEU A 64 -1.98 -4.60 18.16
CA LEU A 64 -1.60 -3.69 17.07
C LEU A 64 -0.14 -3.23 17.24
N GLU A 65 0.25 -2.75 18.42
CA GLU A 65 1.63 -2.27 18.63
C GLU A 65 2.64 -3.42 18.59
N ALA A 66 2.32 -4.55 19.23
CA ALA A 66 3.17 -5.74 19.30
C ALA A 66 3.42 -6.36 17.92
N SER A 67 2.51 -6.18 16.95
CA SER A 67 2.71 -6.61 15.56
C SER A 67 3.37 -5.54 14.70
N LEU A 68 3.12 -4.25 14.96
CA LEU A 68 3.70 -3.15 14.19
C LEU A 68 5.19 -2.95 14.46
N ALA A 69 5.63 -3.04 15.72
CA ALA A 69 7.03 -2.86 16.08
C ALA A 69 7.98 -3.84 15.33
N PRO A 70 7.75 -5.17 15.35
CA PRO A 70 8.58 -6.10 14.59
C PRO A 70 8.43 -5.96 13.06
N LEU A 71 7.30 -5.41 12.56
CA LEU A 71 7.10 -5.24 11.12
C LEU A 71 8.17 -4.32 10.48
N TRP A 72 8.67 -3.34 11.23
CA TRP A 72 9.75 -2.44 10.77
C TRP A 72 11.11 -3.13 10.65
N ILE A 73 11.28 -4.29 11.28
CA ILE A 73 12.50 -5.10 11.22
C ILE A 73 12.50 -6.01 9.99
N VAL A 74 11.33 -6.47 9.54
CA VAL A 74 11.21 -7.38 8.39
C VAL A 74 11.60 -6.64 7.11
N GLU A 75 12.66 -7.09 6.45
CA GLU A 75 13.13 -6.51 5.19
C GLU A 75 12.28 -7.00 3.99
N ALA A 76 12.23 -6.21 2.91
CA ALA A 76 11.60 -6.66 1.67
C ALA A 76 12.53 -7.66 0.94
N GLY A 77 11.96 -8.72 0.37
CA GLY A 77 12.71 -9.81 -0.26
C GLY A 77 13.54 -10.63 0.74
N TYR A 78 13.15 -10.67 2.03
CA TYR A 78 13.99 -11.26 3.08
C TYR A 78 14.33 -12.75 2.87
N GLU A 79 13.52 -13.49 2.12
CA GLU A 79 13.79 -14.89 1.77
C GLU A 79 15.03 -15.06 0.88
N SER A 80 15.40 -14.00 0.14
CA SER A 80 16.63 -13.96 -0.68
C SER A 80 17.83 -13.33 0.02
N LEU A 81 17.68 -12.87 1.27
CA LEU A 81 18.81 -12.38 2.06
C LEU A 81 19.60 -13.54 2.65
N ASP A 82 20.86 -13.29 2.97
CA ASP A 82 21.75 -14.27 3.60
C ASP A 82 22.04 -13.94 5.07
N GLY A 83 22.37 -14.97 5.85
CA GLY A 83 22.93 -14.85 7.20
C GLY A 83 22.03 -14.14 8.20
N GLU A 84 22.61 -13.21 8.97
CA GLU A 84 21.97 -12.55 10.10
C GLU A 84 20.73 -11.71 9.70
N ARG A 85 20.76 -11.07 8.52
CA ARG A 85 19.65 -10.24 8.04
C ARG A 85 18.39 -11.07 7.78
N ARG A 86 18.57 -12.24 7.16
CA ARG A 86 17.48 -13.20 6.95
C ARG A 86 16.96 -13.73 8.28
N ALA A 87 17.83 -14.20 9.16
CA ALA A 87 17.43 -14.73 10.46
C ALA A 87 16.67 -13.70 11.30
N ARG A 88 17.10 -12.43 11.27
CA ARG A 88 16.41 -11.33 11.98
C ARG A 88 15.03 -11.05 11.41
N SER A 89 14.86 -11.07 10.08
CA SER A 89 13.57 -10.90 9.43
C SER A 89 12.62 -12.07 9.70
N GLU A 90 13.12 -13.31 9.65
CA GLU A 90 12.36 -14.52 9.95
C GLU A 90 11.88 -14.56 11.41
N ALA A 91 12.74 -14.18 12.36
CA ALA A 91 12.36 -14.08 13.78
C ALA A 91 11.28 -13.01 14.00
N ALA A 92 11.42 -11.83 13.38
CA ALA A 92 10.40 -10.78 13.48
C ALA A 92 9.07 -11.19 12.82
N ALA A 93 9.12 -11.90 11.68
CA ALA A 93 7.94 -12.47 11.03
C ALA A 93 7.20 -13.45 11.95
N ALA A 94 7.93 -14.35 12.63
CA ALA A 94 7.33 -15.31 13.55
C ALA A 94 6.61 -14.64 14.74
N LEU A 95 7.14 -13.55 15.28
CA LEU A 95 6.46 -12.76 16.33
C LEU A 95 5.14 -12.15 15.83
N ILE A 96 5.11 -11.70 14.57
CA ILE A 96 3.91 -11.14 13.94
C ILE A 96 2.85 -12.22 13.70
N ASP A 97 3.26 -13.41 13.26
CA ASP A 97 2.35 -14.56 13.11
C ASP A 97 1.68 -14.90 14.44
N ARG A 98 2.46 -14.98 15.52
CA ARG A 98 1.94 -15.20 16.88
C ARG A 98 0.96 -14.10 17.33
N ALA A 99 1.27 -12.83 17.08
CA ALA A 99 0.36 -11.72 17.39
C ALA A 99 -0.95 -11.82 16.60
N ALA A 100 -0.89 -12.19 15.31
CA ALA A 100 -2.07 -12.36 14.48
C ALA A 100 -2.94 -13.54 14.95
N ASP A 101 -2.34 -14.64 15.36
CA ASP A 101 -3.06 -15.79 15.92
C ASP A 101 -3.71 -15.47 17.26
N ALA A 102 -3.02 -14.71 18.14
CA ALA A 102 -3.63 -14.18 19.36
C ALA A 102 -4.82 -13.27 19.06
N ALA A 103 -4.71 -12.39 18.04
CA ALA A 103 -5.82 -11.55 17.60
C ALA A 103 -7.02 -12.37 17.07
N ARG A 104 -6.77 -13.46 16.33
CA ARG A 104 -7.82 -14.39 15.87
C ARG A 104 -8.49 -15.14 17.03
N ALA A 105 -7.76 -15.39 18.11
CA ALA A 105 -8.22 -16.16 19.25
C ALA A 105 -9.03 -15.36 20.29
N LEU A 106 -9.06 -14.02 20.18
CA LEU A 106 -9.81 -13.15 21.09
C LEU A 106 -11.31 -13.52 21.15
N PRO A 107 -11.90 -13.57 22.36
CA PRO A 107 -13.35 -13.68 22.50
C PRO A 107 -14.00 -12.31 22.24
N TRP A 108 -15.19 -12.31 21.62
CA TRP A 108 -15.87 -11.08 21.17
C TRP A 108 -14.95 -10.10 20.43
N PRO A 109 -14.27 -10.55 19.35
CA PRO A 109 -13.22 -9.77 18.68
C PRO A 109 -13.73 -8.44 18.10
N GLU A 110 -15.03 -8.30 17.86
CA GLU A 110 -15.68 -7.06 17.46
C GLU A 110 -15.53 -5.93 18.50
N PHE A 111 -15.27 -6.25 19.77
CA PHE A 111 -14.97 -5.28 20.84
C PHE A 111 -13.48 -4.99 20.99
N ALA A 112 -12.63 -5.54 20.12
CA ALA A 112 -11.20 -5.29 20.03
C ALA A 112 -10.78 -4.92 18.59
N PRO A 113 -11.41 -3.91 17.96
CA PRO A 113 -11.29 -3.68 16.51
C PRO A 113 -9.85 -3.45 16.02
N ARG A 114 -8.99 -2.87 16.88
CA ARG A 114 -7.57 -2.63 16.59
C ARG A 114 -6.75 -3.91 16.42
N ALA A 115 -7.21 -5.04 16.95
CA ALA A 115 -6.55 -6.34 16.78
C ALA A 115 -6.45 -6.77 15.31
N LEU A 116 -7.35 -6.27 14.44
CA LEU A 116 -7.23 -6.49 12.98
C LEU A 116 -5.92 -5.94 12.40
N GLY A 117 -5.28 -4.98 13.08
CA GLY A 117 -3.95 -4.50 12.75
C GLY A 117 -2.86 -5.58 12.78
N ALA A 118 -3.01 -6.62 13.60
CA ALA A 118 -2.08 -7.75 13.62
C ALA A 118 -2.22 -8.64 12.38
N ILE A 119 -3.46 -8.89 11.93
CA ILE A 119 -3.71 -9.62 10.67
C ILE A 119 -3.17 -8.83 9.47
N ARG A 120 -3.31 -7.49 9.49
CA ARG A 120 -2.68 -6.61 8.50
C ARG A 120 -1.17 -6.72 8.51
N ALA A 121 -0.54 -6.70 9.68
CA ALA A 121 0.91 -6.84 9.79
C ALA A 121 1.37 -8.17 9.18
N GLN A 122 0.65 -9.26 9.45
CA GLN A 122 0.89 -10.56 8.83
C GLN A 122 0.77 -10.50 7.29
N ALA A 123 -0.27 -9.85 6.76
CA ALA A 123 -0.42 -9.67 5.31
C ALA A 123 0.75 -8.88 4.70
N LEU A 124 1.25 -7.86 5.41
CA LEU A 124 2.42 -7.09 4.99
C LEU A 124 3.70 -7.92 5.01
N VAL A 125 3.91 -8.77 6.02
CA VAL A 125 5.03 -9.73 6.07
C VAL A 125 4.98 -10.69 4.89
N ALA A 126 3.81 -11.28 4.61
CA ALA A 126 3.62 -12.16 3.45
C ALA A 126 3.98 -11.44 2.14
N SER A 127 3.52 -10.19 1.95
CA SER A 127 3.89 -9.37 0.78
C SER A 127 5.38 -9.02 0.72
N LYS A 128 6.05 -8.90 1.87
CA LYS A 128 7.49 -8.60 1.97
C LYS A 128 8.37 -9.77 1.60
N ARG A 129 7.86 -11.01 1.53
CA ARG A 129 8.60 -12.14 0.94
C ARG A 129 9.01 -11.85 -0.50
N ASP A 130 8.21 -11.02 -1.19
CA ASP A 130 8.38 -10.69 -2.60
C ASP A 130 8.57 -11.98 -3.41
N THR A 131 7.53 -12.80 -3.42
CA THR A 131 7.38 -14.04 -4.18
C THR A 131 5.92 -14.19 -4.59
N GLU A 132 5.61 -14.95 -5.64
CA GLU A 132 4.22 -15.15 -6.06
C GLU A 132 3.36 -15.73 -4.93
N SER A 133 3.86 -16.77 -4.25
CA SER A 133 3.20 -17.36 -3.08
C SER A 133 3.04 -16.36 -1.94
N GLY A 134 4.04 -15.52 -1.67
CA GLY A 134 3.94 -14.45 -0.67
C GLY A 134 2.83 -13.44 -0.96
N TYR A 135 2.63 -13.06 -2.23
CA TYR A 135 1.50 -12.21 -2.61
C TYR A 135 0.16 -12.94 -2.48
N ASP A 136 0.07 -14.21 -2.85
CA ASP A 136 -1.16 -15.00 -2.71
C ASP A 136 -1.56 -15.18 -1.24
N ASP A 137 -0.60 -15.45 -0.36
CA ASP A 137 -0.81 -15.50 1.09
C ASP A 137 -1.28 -14.13 1.62
N ALA A 138 -0.66 -13.03 1.16
CA ALA A 138 -1.09 -11.68 1.54
C ALA A 138 -2.54 -11.39 1.12
N TRP A 139 -2.95 -11.83 -0.08
CA TRP A 139 -4.34 -11.66 -0.56
C TRP A 139 -5.35 -12.43 0.29
N ILE A 140 -5.02 -13.66 0.71
CA ILE A 140 -5.87 -14.44 1.63
C ILE A 140 -6.06 -13.68 2.95
N LEU A 141 -4.99 -13.10 3.48
CA LEU A 141 -5.01 -12.35 4.74
C LEU A 141 -5.77 -11.02 4.63
N HIS A 142 -5.65 -10.30 3.50
CA HIS A 142 -6.46 -9.10 3.25
C HIS A 142 -7.95 -9.43 3.18
N GLN A 143 -8.32 -10.51 2.48
CA GLN A 143 -9.71 -10.98 2.42
C GLN A 143 -10.23 -11.45 3.79
N GLU A 144 -9.39 -12.04 4.64
CA GLU A 144 -9.73 -12.35 6.02
C GLU A 144 -10.02 -11.07 6.81
N ALA A 145 -9.11 -10.10 6.76
CA ALA A 145 -9.24 -8.84 7.48
C ALA A 145 -10.49 -8.05 7.03
N ALA A 146 -10.76 -7.98 5.73
CA ALA A 146 -11.94 -7.32 5.17
C ALA A 146 -13.24 -7.98 5.62
N ARG A 147 -13.32 -9.32 5.60
CA ARG A 147 -14.51 -10.06 6.08
C ARG A 147 -14.74 -9.87 7.58
N LYS A 148 -13.68 -9.90 8.39
CA LYS A 148 -13.79 -9.65 9.83
C LYS A 148 -14.20 -8.21 10.11
N HIS A 149 -13.60 -7.24 9.42
CA HIS A 149 -13.96 -5.82 9.54
C HIS A 149 -15.46 -5.60 9.27
N ALA A 150 -15.97 -6.11 8.16
CA ALA A 150 -17.40 -6.02 7.83
C ALA A 150 -18.28 -6.70 8.89
N SER A 151 -17.93 -7.92 9.30
CA SER A 151 -18.67 -8.65 10.34
C SER A 151 -18.68 -7.92 11.70
N PHE A 152 -17.58 -7.24 12.06
CA PHE A 152 -17.50 -6.49 13.32
C PHE A 152 -18.34 -5.22 13.24
N LEU A 153 -18.32 -4.53 12.09
CA LEU A 153 -19.15 -3.35 11.85
C LEU A 153 -20.64 -3.70 11.94
N ASP A 154 -21.05 -4.81 11.31
CA ASP A 154 -22.43 -5.31 11.36
C ASP A 154 -22.87 -5.67 12.78
N SER A 155 -21.96 -6.19 13.61
CA SER A 155 -22.25 -6.60 14.99
C SER A 155 -22.55 -5.40 15.92
N HIS A 156 -22.02 -4.21 15.62
CA HIS A 156 -22.31 -2.99 16.40
C HIS A 156 -23.57 -2.27 15.92
N GLY A 157 -23.98 -2.47 14.66
CA GLY A 157 -25.18 -1.89 14.10
C GLY A 157 -25.23 -0.36 14.23
N SER A 158 -26.41 0.17 14.60
CA SER A 158 -26.65 1.61 14.77
C SER A 158 -26.74 2.05 16.23
N ASP A 159 -26.28 1.24 17.19
CA ASP A 159 -26.35 1.55 18.61
C ASP A 159 -25.40 2.73 18.97
N PRO A 160 -25.91 3.88 19.44
CA PRO A 160 -25.07 5.02 19.81
C PRO A 160 -24.04 4.69 20.92
N SER A 161 -24.34 3.74 21.81
CA SER A 161 -23.40 3.32 22.86
C SER A 161 -22.18 2.57 22.31
N ARG A 162 -22.25 2.11 21.05
CA ARG A 162 -21.18 1.39 20.35
C ARG A 162 -20.41 2.26 19.35
N GLU A 163 -20.69 3.56 19.30
CA GLU A 163 -20.04 4.50 18.37
C GLU A 163 -18.51 4.45 18.42
N ARG A 164 -17.94 4.23 19.62
CA ARG A 164 -16.47 4.09 19.77
C ARG A 164 -15.89 3.00 18.89
N TYR A 165 -16.57 1.86 18.77
CA TYR A 165 -16.10 0.71 18.01
C TYR A 165 -16.24 0.92 16.51
N VAL A 166 -17.32 1.57 16.08
CA VAL A 166 -17.52 1.98 14.68
C VAL A 166 -16.43 2.95 14.24
N ARG A 167 -16.09 3.93 15.09
CA ARG A 167 -14.96 4.84 14.85
C ARG A 167 -13.65 4.06 14.72
N ASP A 168 -13.33 3.22 15.71
CA ASP A 168 -12.06 2.48 15.72
C ASP A 168 -11.94 1.53 14.52
N LEU A 169 -13.03 0.89 14.10
CA LEU A 169 -13.09 0.11 12.86
C LEU A 169 -12.84 0.99 11.62
N GLY A 170 -13.37 2.21 11.58
CA GLY A 170 -13.09 3.17 10.52
C GLY A 170 -11.60 3.54 10.46
N GLU A 171 -10.98 3.83 11.60
CA GLU A 171 -9.55 4.20 11.65
C GLU A 171 -8.65 3.02 11.26
N VAL A 172 -9.00 1.80 11.69
CA VAL A 172 -8.29 0.58 11.31
C VAL A 172 -8.45 0.27 9.81
N LEU A 173 -9.63 0.51 9.23
CA LEU A 173 -9.87 0.31 7.80
C LEU A 173 -8.90 1.12 6.93
N LEU A 174 -8.55 2.34 7.33
CA LEU A 174 -7.55 3.14 6.59
C LEU A 174 -6.21 2.41 6.46
N GLN A 175 -5.81 1.68 7.50
CA GLN A 175 -4.58 0.89 7.52
C GLN A 175 -4.74 -0.41 6.72
N LEU A 176 -5.88 -1.10 6.84
CA LEU A 176 -6.17 -2.33 6.09
C LEU A 176 -6.16 -2.04 4.58
N ALA A 177 -6.93 -1.05 4.15
CA ALA A 177 -7.05 -0.67 2.76
C ALA A 177 -5.73 -0.20 2.16
N LEU A 178 -4.92 0.55 2.92
CA LEU A 178 -3.57 0.93 2.52
C LEU A 178 -2.69 -0.31 2.22
N ALA A 179 -2.75 -1.32 3.09
CA ALA A 179 -1.94 -2.52 2.93
C ALA A 179 -2.40 -3.38 1.72
N GLU A 180 -3.70 -3.50 1.51
CA GLU A 180 -4.30 -4.22 0.39
C GLU A 180 -3.97 -3.55 -0.94
N THR A 181 -4.24 -2.24 -1.05
CA THR A 181 -3.92 -1.44 -2.25
C THR A 181 -2.42 -1.47 -2.55
N GLY A 182 -1.58 -1.38 -1.51
CA GLY A 182 -0.13 -1.53 -1.63
C GLY A 182 0.29 -2.91 -2.14
N THR A 183 -0.40 -3.97 -1.71
CA THR A 183 -0.13 -5.36 -2.18
C THR A 183 -0.52 -5.54 -3.64
N ALA A 184 -1.62 -4.93 -4.08
CA ALA A 184 -2.01 -4.89 -5.49
C ALA A 184 -0.93 -4.20 -6.35
N CYS A 185 -0.49 -3.02 -5.94
CA CYS A 185 0.60 -2.30 -6.61
C CYS A 185 1.88 -3.13 -6.66
N ARG A 186 2.34 -3.67 -5.51
CA ARG A 186 3.59 -4.46 -5.43
C ARG A 186 3.54 -5.73 -6.29
N THR A 187 2.39 -6.42 -6.34
CA THR A 187 2.21 -7.58 -7.22
C THR A 187 2.47 -7.19 -8.68
N ALA A 188 1.83 -6.11 -9.14
CA ALA A 188 1.97 -5.64 -10.51
C ALA A 188 3.41 -5.18 -10.79
N GLU A 189 3.96 -4.38 -9.89
CA GLU A 189 5.32 -3.83 -9.99
C GLU A 189 6.38 -4.90 -10.11
N ARG A 190 6.29 -5.98 -9.32
CA ARG A 190 7.20 -7.12 -9.42
C ARG A 190 7.16 -7.73 -10.81
N VAL A 191 5.97 -8.08 -11.28
CA VAL A 191 5.82 -8.78 -12.57
C VAL A 191 6.33 -7.90 -13.70
N LEU A 192 5.96 -6.61 -13.68
CA LEU A 192 6.42 -5.65 -14.67
C LEU A 192 7.93 -5.44 -14.64
N SER A 193 8.55 -5.35 -13.46
CA SER A 193 9.98 -5.02 -13.34
C SER A 193 10.90 -6.22 -13.46
N ARG A 194 10.43 -7.42 -13.10
CA ARG A 194 11.22 -8.65 -13.08
C ARG A 194 10.92 -9.61 -14.24
N TRP A 195 10.16 -9.19 -15.25
CA TRP A 195 9.73 -10.07 -16.33
C TRP A 195 10.90 -10.78 -17.02
N ALA A 196 11.94 -10.03 -17.37
CA ALA A 196 13.13 -10.59 -18.00
C ALA A 196 13.84 -11.62 -17.10
N GLU A 197 14.00 -11.31 -15.81
CA GLU A 197 14.57 -12.22 -14.82
C GLU A 197 13.71 -13.48 -14.63
N GLY A 198 12.39 -13.33 -14.60
CA GLY A 198 11.44 -14.44 -14.50
C GLY A 198 11.50 -15.37 -15.70
N LYS A 199 11.64 -14.83 -16.92
CA LYS A 199 11.89 -15.61 -18.15
C LYS A 199 13.21 -16.36 -18.10
N GLU A 200 14.29 -15.70 -17.69
CA GLU A 200 15.62 -16.32 -17.59
C GLU A 200 15.64 -17.46 -16.56
N ALA A 201 14.90 -17.32 -15.45
CA ALA A 201 14.77 -18.34 -14.42
C ALA A 201 13.77 -19.47 -14.79
N GLY A 202 13.02 -19.34 -15.88
CA GLY A 202 11.95 -20.28 -16.25
C GLY A 202 10.71 -20.21 -15.35
N THR A 203 10.57 -19.14 -14.57
CA THR A 203 9.38 -18.89 -13.73
C THR A 203 8.19 -18.43 -14.56
N TRP A 204 8.45 -17.68 -15.63
CA TRP A 204 7.46 -17.19 -16.57
C TRP A 204 7.88 -17.47 -18.01
N ASP A 205 6.91 -17.66 -18.89
CA ASP A 205 7.13 -17.68 -20.33
C ASP A 205 6.29 -16.59 -21.05
N GLU A 206 6.40 -16.54 -22.38
CA GLU A 206 5.62 -15.58 -23.17
C GLU A 206 4.11 -15.82 -23.14
N GLN A 207 3.67 -17.07 -22.93
CA GLN A 207 2.26 -17.44 -22.86
C GLN A 207 1.63 -16.89 -21.57
N ASP A 208 2.42 -16.78 -20.50
CA ASP A 208 1.98 -16.21 -19.23
C ASP A 208 1.70 -14.70 -19.31
N SER A 209 2.18 -14.00 -20.35
CA SER A 209 2.10 -12.54 -20.45
C SER A 209 0.67 -12.01 -20.37
N ALA A 210 -0.24 -12.66 -21.11
CA ALA A 210 -1.65 -12.30 -21.14
C ALA A 210 -2.36 -12.61 -19.81
N GLN A 211 -2.02 -13.75 -19.19
CA GLN A 211 -2.60 -14.17 -17.91
C GLN A 211 -2.19 -13.20 -16.80
N TRP A 212 -0.91 -12.82 -16.75
CA TRP A 212 -0.39 -11.87 -15.78
C TRP A 212 -1.02 -10.50 -15.94
N THR A 213 -1.15 -9.96 -17.15
CA THR A 213 -1.80 -8.65 -17.34
C THR A 213 -3.23 -8.65 -16.83
N GLN A 214 -4.02 -9.68 -17.12
CA GLN A 214 -5.39 -9.79 -16.62
C GLN A 214 -5.44 -9.92 -15.09
N ARG A 215 -4.55 -10.72 -14.50
CA ARG A 215 -4.46 -10.91 -13.04
C ARG A 215 -4.06 -9.60 -12.34
N MET A 216 -3.06 -8.89 -12.87
CA MET A 216 -2.62 -7.60 -12.34
C MET A 216 -3.72 -6.56 -12.45
N PHE A 217 -4.36 -6.43 -13.62
CA PHE A 217 -5.41 -5.45 -13.85
C PHE A 217 -6.58 -5.61 -12.87
N ARG A 218 -7.07 -6.86 -12.69
CA ARG A 218 -8.13 -7.16 -11.71
C ARG A 218 -7.72 -6.82 -10.28
N ARG A 219 -6.53 -7.24 -9.84
CA ARG A 219 -6.01 -6.95 -8.49
C ARG A 219 -5.85 -5.45 -8.25
N LEU A 220 -5.41 -4.70 -9.26
CA LEU A 220 -5.32 -3.25 -9.19
C LEU A 220 -6.71 -2.61 -9.13
N ALA A 221 -7.69 -3.10 -9.88
CA ALA A 221 -9.07 -2.63 -9.83
C ALA A 221 -9.68 -2.80 -8.43
N GLU A 222 -9.56 -4.01 -7.85
CA GLU A 222 -9.95 -4.31 -6.46
C GLU A 222 -9.23 -3.37 -5.47
N GLY A 223 -7.92 -3.16 -5.67
CA GLY A 223 -7.13 -2.23 -4.87
C GLY A 223 -7.60 -0.77 -4.99
N VAL A 224 -7.96 -0.30 -6.19
CA VAL A 224 -8.49 1.05 -6.40
C VAL A 224 -9.83 1.23 -5.67
N GLU A 225 -10.74 0.27 -5.77
CA GLU A 225 -12.03 0.32 -5.06
C GLU A 225 -11.85 0.39 -3.54
N THR A 226 -10.97 -0.47 -3.00
CA THR A 226 -10.62 -0.49 -1.58
C THR A 226 -9.96 0.83 -1.15
N GLY A 227 -9.06 1.38 -1.96
CA GLY A 227 -8.38 2.65 -1.73
C GLY A 227 -9.34 3.85 -1.71
N MET A 228 -10.26 3.93 -2.67
CA MET A 228 -11.30 4.97 -2.73
C MET A 228 -12.21 4.92 -1.49
N ARG A 229 -12.64 3.71 -1.08
CA ARG A 229 -13.42 3.53 0.14
C ARG A 229 -12.68 4.05 1.39
N ALA A 230 -11.36 3.89 1.44
CA ALA A 230 -10.55 4.41 2.53
C ALA A 230 -10.53 5.95 2.56
N LEU A 231 -10.52 6.60 1.39
CA LEU A 231 -10.59 8.06 1.30
C LEU A 231 -11.95 8.58 1.78
N ASP A 232 -13.05 7.91 1.41
CA ASP A 232 -14.40 8.23 1.91
C ASP A 232 -14.49 8.08 3.43
N VAL A 233 -13.92 7.00 3.99
CA VAL A 233 -13.90 6.76 5.43
C VAL A 233 -13.05 7.80 6.14
N ALA A 234 -11.91 8.21 5.57
CA ALA A 234 -11.09 9.29 6.13
C ALA A 234 -11.86 10.62 6.16
N ALA A 235 -12.62 10.94 5.11
CA ALA A 235 -13.48 12.12 5.07
C ALA A 235 -14.59 12.03 6.14
N GLY A 236 -15.23 10.87 6.29
CA GLY A 236 -16.25 10.62 7.32
C GLY A 236 -15.69 10.76 8.75
N ILE A 237 -14.48 10.25 9.00
CA ILE A 237 -13.80 10.42 10.30
C ILE A 237 -13.54 11.90 10.58
N ALA A 238 -13.01 12.63 9.60
CA ALA A 238 -12.74 14.05 9.73
C ALA A 238 -14.01 14.84 10.08
N GLN A 239 -15.12 14.55 9.41
CA GLN A 239 -16.40 15.24 9.60
C GLN A 239 -17.07 14.90 10.93
N ARG A 240 -17.05 13.62 11.34
CA ARG A 240 -17.84 13.13 12.48
C ARG A 240 -17.07 13.19 13.81
N TRP A 241 -15.80 12.84 13.81
CA TRP A 241 -15.00 12.68 15.04
C TRP A 241 -13.74 13.55 15.07
N GLY A 242 -13.44 14.27 13.98
CA GLY A 242 -12.16 14.96 13.80
C GLY A 242 -10.98 13.99 13.73
N PHE A 243 -9.76 14.53 13.67
CA PHE A 243 -8.51 13.75 13.78
C PHE A 243 -7.77 14.10 15.07
N THR A 244 -6.82 13.25 15.47
CA THR A 244 -5.91 13.52 16.59
C THR A 244 -4.53 13.96 16.10
N ASP A 245 -3.82 14.80 16.85
CA ASP A 245 -2.47 15.27 16.48
C ASP A 245 -1.37 14.20 16.66
N ARG A 246 -1.65 13.20 17.49
CA ARG A 246 -0.80 12.04 17.77
C ARG A 246 -1.63 10.78 17.97
N VAL A 247 -1.04 9.62 17.74
CA VAL A 247 -1.68 8.33 18.02
C VAL A 247 -1.81 8.15 19.54
N THR A 248 -3.00 7.75 20.00
CA THR A 248 -3.32 7.48 21.40
C THR A 248 -4.06 6.15 21.56
N GLU A 249 -4.30 5.76 22.81
CA GLU A 249 -5.18 4.66 23.19
C GLU A 249 -6.56 4.76 22.53
N GLU A 250 -7.10 5.98 22.39
CA GLU A 250 -8.45 6.23 21.88
C GLU A 250 -8.47 6.54 20.39
N ARG A 251 -7.38 7.02 19.79
CA ARG A 251 -7.36 7.51 18.39
C ARG A 251 -6.10 7.08 17.61
N LEU A 252 -6.27 6.57 16.39
CA LEU A 252 -5.19 6.23 15.45
C LEU A 252 -5.08 7.19 14.26
N ALA A 253 -6.19 7.83 13.85
CA ALA A 253 -6.22 8.63 12.63
C ALA A 253 -5.69 10.05 12.84
N LEU A 254 -4.60 10.36 12.14
CA LEU A 254 -3.97 11.68 12.09
C LEU A 254 -4.57 12.54 10.97
N PRO A 255 -4.44 13.87 11.03
CA PRO A 255 -4.83 14.77 9.94
C PRO A 255 -4.23 14.40 8.57
N THR A 256 -3.09 13.70 8.56
CA THR A 256 -2.38 13.26 7.36
C THR A 256 -2.71 11.82 6.93
N SER A 257 -3.57 11.10 7.65
CA SER A 257 -3.86 9.67 7.42
C SER A 257 -4.45 9.35 6.04
N HIS A 258 -5.01 10.33 5.34
CA HIS A 258 -5.52 10.18 3.97
C HIS A 258 -4.42 10.13 2.90
N ARG A 259 -3.22 10.68 3.16
CA ARG A 259 -2.17 10.85 2.14
C ARG A 259 -1.63 9.51 1.62
N LEU A 260 -1.33 8.55 2.50
CA LEU A 260 -0.80 7.25 2.08
C LEU A 260 -1.83 6.42 1.28
N PRO A 261 -3.09 6.28 1.72
CA PRO A 261 -4.14 5.69 0.89
C PRO A 261 -4.27 6.37 -0.47
N ALA A 262 -4.26 7.70 -0.51
CA ALA A 262 -4.34 8.46 -1.76
C ALA A 262 -3.16 8.18 -2.70
N ILE A 263 -1.92 8.15 -2.18
CA ILE A 263 -0.72 7.83 -2.95
C ILE A 263 -0.83 6.42 -3.57
N MET A 264 -1.19 5.41 -2.79
CA MET A 264 -1.29 4.03 -3.31
C MET A 264 -2.43 3.89 -4.32
N THR A 265 -3.56 4.55 -4.09
CA THR A 265 -4.72 4.50 -5.00
C THR A 265 -4.42 5.22 -6.32
N ALA A 266 -3.78 6.39 -6.27
CA ALA A 266 -3.30 7.10 -7.47
C ALA A 266 -2.32 6.23 -8.26
N ARG A 267 -1.40 5.54 -7.57
CA ARG A 267 -0.44 4.62 -8.20
C ARG A 267 -1.13 3.45 -8.89
N ALA A 268 -2.12 2.84 -8.25
CA ALA A 268 -2.89 1.75 -8.82
C ALA A 268 -3.65 2.19 -10.10
N ASN A 269 -4.30 3.36 -10.08
CA ASN A 269 -4.97 3.93 -11.24
C ASN A 269 -4.00 4.12 -12.43
N LEU A 270 -2.80 4.66 -12.18
CA LEU A 270 -1.81 4.85 -13.24
C LEU A 270 -1.26 3.53 -13.80
N LEU A 271 -1.06 2.51 -12.97
CA LEU A 271 -0.67 1.17 -13.44
C LEU A 271 -1.76 0.55 -14.31
N MET A 272 -3.04 0.67 -13.92
CA MET A 272 -4.16 0.21 -14.74
C MET A 272 -4.25 0.97 -16.06
N LEU A 273 -4.10 2.30 -16.02
CA LEU A 273 -4.10 3.15 -17.20
C LEU A 273 -3.04 2.68 -18.21
N SER A 274 -1.82 2.41 -17.73
CA SER A 274 -0.72 1.89 -18.54
C SER A 274 -0.96 0.50 -19.14
N MET A 275 -1.86 -0.31 -18.56
CA MET A 275 -2.22 -1.65 -19.06
C MET A 275 -3.45 -1.65 -19.98
N CYS A 276 -4.19 -0.54 -20.09
CA CYS A 276 -5.42 -0.48 -20.87
C CYS A 276 -5.23 -0.91 -22.34
N PRO A 277 -4.17 -0.48 -23.06
CA PRO A 277 -3.96 -0.93 -24.44
C PRO A 277 -3.80 -2.45 -24.57
N GLU A 278 -2.96 -3.09 -23.74
CA GLU A 278 -2.82 -4.56 -23.76
C GLU A 278 -4.14 -5.26 -23.38
N MET A 279 -4.90 -4.74 -22.43
CA MET A 279 -6.22 -5.33 -22.13
C MET A 279 -7.18 -5.24 -23.32
N ALA A 280 -7.14 -4.14 -24.08
CA ALA A 280 -7.90 -3.99 -25.31
C ALA A 280 -7.43 -4.98 -26.40
N ASP A 281 -6.12 -5.14 -26.58
CA ASP A 281 -5.52 -6.09 -27.54
C ASP A 281 -5.87 -7.54 -27.20
N LEU A 282 -6.01 -7.86 -25.91
CA LEU A 282 -6.50 -9.15 -25.42
C LEU A 282 -8.01 -9.36 -25.63
N GLY A 283 -8.71 -8.42 -26.26
CA GLY A 283 -10.16 -8.50 -26.52
C GLY A 283 -11.00 -8.41 -25.25
N ARG A 284 -10.48 -7.86 -24.15
CA ARG A 284 -11.24 -7.62 -22.93
C ARG A 284 -12.06 -6.34 -23.06
N MET A 285 -13.26 -6.35 -22.49
CA MET A 285 -14.05 -5.15 -22.31
C MET A 285 -13.70 -4.51 -20.96
N PRO A 286 -13.67 -3.17 -20.85
CA PRO A 286 -13.50 -2.51 -19.57
C PRO A 286 -14.76 -2.69 -18.71
N ASP A 287 -14.58 -3.16 -17.47
CA ASP A 287 -15.70 -3.35 -16.55
C ASP A 287 -16.36 -2.00 -16.22
N GLY A 288 -17.68 -1.92 -16.40
CA GLY A 288 -18.46 -0.71 -16.10
C GLY A 288 -18.42 0.40 -17.17
N PHE A 289 -17.80 0.17 -18.33
CA PHE A 289 -17.72 1.13 -19.43
C PHE A 289 -18.04 0.49 -20.78
N ASP A 290 -18.53 1.29 -21.74
CA ASP A 290 -18.81 0.82 -23.09
C ASP A 290 -17.55 0.77 -23.94
N THR A 291 -16.56 1.63 -23.64
CA THR A 291 -15.31 1.71 -24.39
C THR A 291 -14.07 1.88 -23.50
N TRP A 292 -12.92 1.43 -24.01
CA TRP A 292 -11.62 1.68 -23.35
C TRP A 292 -11.25 3.17 -23.31
N ALA A 293 -11.80 4.00 -24.19
CA ALA A 293 -11.59 5.45 -24.14
C ALA A 293 -12.23 6.06 -22.88
N GLU A 294 -13.47 5.67 -22.58
CA GLU A 294 -14.17 6.09 -21.36
C GLU A 294 -13.45 5.59 -20.11
N ALA A 295 -13.07 4.31 -20.09
CA ALA A 295 -12.34 3.72 -18.97
C ALA A 295 -11.01 4.45 -18.68
N ARG A 296 -10.25 4.82 -19.73
CA ARG A 296 -9.03 5.62 -19.55
C ARG A 296 -9.32 7.02 -19.01
N GLY A 297 -10.38 7.67 -19.48
CA GLY A 297 -10.80 8.99 -18.98
C GLY A 297 -11.17 8.94 -17.49
N ASP A 298 -11.91 7.90 -17.09
CA ASP A 298 -12.27 7.67 -15.69
C ASP A 298 -11.04 7.37 -14.81
N LEU A 299 -10.10 6.52 -15.26
CA LEU A 299 -8.85 6.25 -14.53
C LEU A 299 -8.02 7.53 -14.31
N ILE A 300 -7.96 8.42 -15.32
CA ILE A 300 -7.31 9.73 -15.19
C ILE A 300 -8.06 10.59 -14.17
N ALA A 301 -9.40 10.66 -14.23
CA ALA A 301 -10.19 11.44 -13.29
C ALA A 301 -10.02 10.96 -11.84
N ARG A 302 -10.06 9.65 -11.60
CA ARG A 302 -9.81 9.04 -10.26
C ARG A 302 -8.39 9.28 -9.79
N PHE A 303 -7.41 9.19 -10.68
CA PHE A 303 -6.04 9.59 -10.37
C PHE A 303 -5.98 11.04 -9.89
N GLN A 304 -6.59 11.99 -10.61
CA GLN A 304 -6.59 13.41 -10.26
C GLN A 304 -7.31 13.67 -8.92
N GLU A 305 -8.40 12.97 -8.65
CA GLU A 305 -9.08 13.00 -7.35
C GLU A 305 -8.15 12.54 -6.22
N CYS A 306 -7.55 11.36 -6.36
CA CYS A 306 -6.58 10.85 -5.39
C CYS A 306 -5.42 11.83 -5.20
N TYR A 307 -4.87 12.38 -6.28
CA TYR A 307 -3.73 13.29 -6.21
C TYR A 307 -4.07 14.57 -5.42
N ARG A 308 -5.27 15.14 -5.62
CA ARG A 308 -5.75 16.30 -4.86
C ARG A 308 -5.83 16.01 -3.36
N HIS A 309 -6.17 14.79 -2.95
CA HIS A 309 -6.09 14.40 -1.54
C HIS A 309 -4.66 14.47 -1.00
N ILE A 310 -3.63 14.19 -1.81
CA ILE A 310 -2.23 14.26 -1.38
C ILE A 310 -1.80 15.72 -1.20
N GLU A 311 -2.14 16.58 -2.16
CA GLU A 311 -1.79 18.00 -2.18
C GLU A 311 -2.50 18.82 -1.11
N ARG A 312 -3.69 18.37 -0.67
CA ARG A 312 -4.53 19.09 0.29
C ARG A 312 -3.69 19.58 1.48
N PRO A 313 -3.62 20.90 1.71
CA PRO A 313 -2.96 21.45 2.88
C PRO A 313 -3.61 20.90 4.15
N VAL A 314 -2.78 20.39 5.04
CA VAL A 314 -3.21 19.92 6.35
C VAL A 314 -2.71 20.93 7.36
N LEU A 315 -3.60 21.60 8.08
CA LEU A 315 -3.23 22.65 9.03
C LEU A 315 -3.20 22.09 10.45
N ARG A 316 -2.25 22.56 11.26
CA ARG A 316 -2.21 22.40 12.71
C ARG A 316 -3.23 23.34 13.37
N GLU A 317 -3.49 23.16 14.67
CA GLU A 317 -4.37 24.04 15.45
C GLU A 317 -3.91 25.50 15.42
N ASP A 318 -2.60 25.75 15.31
CA ASP A 318 -2.01 27.09 15.20
C ASP A 318 -2.09 27.69 13.78
N GLY A 319 -2.76 27.01 12.84
CA GLY A 319 -2.92 27.43 11.45
C GLY A 319 -1.70 27.17 10.56
N ARG A 320 -0.59 26.63 11.09
CA ARG A 320 0.59 26.30 10.28
C ARG A 320 0.38 24.99 9.52
N PRO A 321 0.91 24.85 8.29
CA PRO A 321 0.81 23.60 7.56
C PRO A 321 1.64 22.50 8.24
N TRP A 322 1.07 21.30 8.30
CA TRP A 322 1.82 20.07 8.54
C TRP A 322 2.77 19.85 7.37
N PRO A 323 4.08 19.73 7.62
CA PRO A 323 5.04 19.51 6.55
C PRO A 323 4.72 18.21 5.83
N MET A 324 4.94 18.20 4.52
CA MET A 324 4.94 16.96 3.78
C MET A 324 6.18 16.17 4.17
N ARG A 325 6.05 14.84 4.29
CA ARG A 325 7.21 13.99 4.53
C ARG A 325 7.97 13.80 3.22
N PRO A 326 9.32 13.71 3.24
CA PRO A 326 10.11 13.51 2.02
C PRO A 326 9.64 12.32 1.18
N GLU A 327 9.15 11.23 1.80
CA GLU A 327 8.68 10.07 1.05
C GLU A 327 7.36 10.34 0.30
N HIS A 328 6.53 11.24 0.81
CA HIS A 328 5.30 11.70 0.15
C HIS A 328 5.64 12.64 -1.01
N GLU A 329 6.57 13.59 -0.82
CA GLU A 329 7.09 14.46 -1.88
C GLU A 329 7.64 13.63 -3.04
N ARG A 330 8.49 12.65 -2.72
CA ARG A 330 8.98 11.66 -3.69
C ARG A 330 7.84 10.99 -4.46
N SER A 331 6.85 10.47 -3.74
CA SER A 331 5.72 9.76 -4.35
C SER A 331 4.91 10.68 -5.26
N MET A 332 4.72 11.95 -4.89
CA MET A 332 4.05 12.94 -5.72
C MET A 332 4.78 13.21 -7.04
N VAL A 333 6.11 13.34 -7.01
CA VAL A 333 6.92 13.51 -8.23
C VAL A 333 6.82 12.26 -9.10
N GLN A 334 6.91 11.06 -8.52
CA GLN A 334 6.78 9.80 -9.25
C GLN A 334 5.42 9.65 -9.95
N LEU A 335 4.33 10.01 -9.25
CA LEU A 335 2.97 9.97 -9.79
C LEU A 335 2.79 10.97 -10.95
N ARG A 336 3.29 12.21 -10.81
CA ARG A 336 3.25 13.21 -11.90
C ARG A 336 4.09 12.78 -13.09
N LEU A 337 5.29 12.23 -12.85
CA LEU A 337 6.15 11.70 -13.90
C LEU A 337 5.49 10.54 -14.64
N HIS A 338 4.86 9.60 -13.92
CA HIS A 338 4.15 8.50 -14.56
C HIS A 338 3.00 9.01 -15.42
N LEU A 339 2.19 9.95 -14.92
CA LEU A 339 1.14 10.56 -15.75
C LEU A 339 1.73 11.28 -16.98
N ALA A 340 2.80 12.07 -16.83
CA ALA A 340 3.45 12.77 -17.94
C ALA A 340 4.00 11.80 -19.01
N LEU A 341 4.52 10.66 -18.57
CA LEU A 341 5.00 9.61 -19.47
C LEU A 341 3.84 8.88 -20.17
N ALA A 342 2.68 8.72 -19.53
CA ALA A 342 1.52 8.03 -20.09
C ALA A 342 0.64 8.93 -20.98
N VAL A 343 0.46 10.20 -20.57
CA VAL A 343 -0.46 11.19 -21.12
C VAL A 343 0.31 12.50 -21.32
N PRO A 344 1.19 12.58 -22.34
CA PRO A 344 2.06 13.73 -22.55
C PRO A 344 1.25 15.00 -22.83
N GLY A 345 1.66 16.12 -22.23
CA GLY A 345 1.00 17.42 -22.39
C GLY A 345 -0.31 17.56 -21.62
N HIS A 346 -0.64 16.63 -20.72
CA HIS A 346 -1.85 16.71 -19.90
C HIS A 346 -1.86 17.98 -19.03
N ASP A 347 -2.99 18.68 -19.02
CA ASP A 347 -3.20 19.85 -18.15
C ASP A 347 -3.50 19.38 -16.72
N PHE A 348 -2.52 19.57 -15.84
CA PHE A 348 -2.55 19.09 -14.48
C PHE A 348 -1.80 20.03 -13.53
N PRO A 349 -2.32 21.24 -13.26
CA PRO A 349 -1.68 22.18 -12.34
C PRO A 349 -1.55 21.58 -10.94
N ALA A 350 -0.42 21.79 -10.29
CA ALA A 350 -0.19 21.40 -8.91
C ALA A 350 -0.74 22.46 -7.94
N GLU A 351 -1.52 22.05 -6.94
CA GLU A 351 -1.93 22.95 -5.86
C GLU A 351 -0.82 23.14 -4.80
N LEU A 352 0.08 22.15 -4.68
CA LEU A 352 1.18 22.17 -3.73
C LEU A 352 2.53 22.04 -4.45
N VAL A 353 3.24 23.16 -4.59
CA VAL A 353 4.56 23.21 -5.22
C VAL A 353 5.66 23.32 -4.14
N PHE A 354 6.29 22.19 -3.81
CA PHE A 354 7.46 22.14 -2.92
C PHE A 354 8.80 22.20 -3.66
N ASP A 355 8.80 21.97 -4.98
CA ASP A 355 9.97 22.04 -5.85
C ASP A 355 9.56 22.56 -7.24
N PRO A 356 10.40 23.34 -7.94
CA PRO A 356 10.08 23.84 -9.28
C PRO A 356 9.63 22.77 -10.29
N CYS A 357 10.16 21.53 -10.21
CA CYS A 357 9.79 20.47 -11.15
C CYS A 357 8.31 20.07 -11.04
N VAL A 358 7.69 20.24 -9.87
CA VAL A 358 6.26 19.94 -9.63
C VAL A 358 5.36 21.01 -10.26
N GLY A 359 5.84 22.25 -10.35
CA GLY A 359 5.07 23.40 -10.84
C GLY A 359 4.97 23.51 -12.37
N ILE A 360 5.67 22.67 -13.13
CA ILE A 360 5.63 22.70 -14.59
C ILE A 360 4.28 22.14 -15.08
N ASN A 361 3.55 22.96 -15.85
CA ASN A 361 2.26 22.63 -16.43
C ASN A 361 2.08 23.35 -17.78
N PRO A 362 1.53 22.68 -18.84
CA PRO A 362 1.12 21.28 -18.90
C PRO A 362 2.29 20.30 -18.69
N LEU A 363 1.99 19.00 -18.50
CA LEU A 363 2.98 17.94 -18.30
C LEU A 363 3.75 17.62 -19.59
N THR A 364 4.57 18.56 -20.04
CA THR A 364 5.39 18.47 -21.26
C THR A 364 6.67 17.63 -21.06
N GLU A 365 7.45 17.44 -22.11
CA GLU A 365 8.79 16.81 -22.02
C GLU A 365 9.75 17.58 -21.10
N GLU A 366 9.57 18.91 -20.94
CA GLU A 366 10.30 19.70 -19.94
C GLU A 366 9.95 19.25 -18.52
N ALA A 367 8.67 18.98 -18.25
CA ALA A 367 8.23 18.44 -16.97
C ALA A 367 8.82 17.04 -16.73
N VAL A 368 8.83 16.18 -17.75
CA VAL A 368 9.44 14.84 -17.69
C VAL A 368 10.93 14.93 -17.33
N GLU A 369 11.69 15.78 -18.03
CA GLU A 369 13.12 15.98 -17.79
C GLU A 369 13.40 16.50 -16.37
N ALA A 370 12.67 17.54 -15.94
CA ALA A 370 12.84 18.14 -14.62
C ALA A 370 12.52 17.17 -13.48
N MET A 371 11.39 16.45 -13.57
CA MET A 371 10.99 15.46 -12.57
C MET A 371 11.95 14.26 -12.53
N SER A 372 12.44 13.82 -13.69
CA SER A 372 13.41 12.73 -13.78
C SER A 372 14.75 13.12 -13.17
N GLY A 373 15.24 14.34 -13.44
CA GLY A 373 16.45 14.89 -12.84
C GLY A 373 16.34 15.04 -11.32
N TRP A 374 15.18 15.52 -10.84
CA TRP A 374 14.91 15.60 -9.41
C TRP A 374 14.95 14.23 -8.74
N LEU A 375 14.33 13.20 -9.34
CA LEU A 375 14.33 11.83 -8.81
C LEU A 375 15.72 11.16 -8.90
N ALA A 376 16.54 11.52 -9.88
CA ALA A 376 17.88 10.95 -10.04
C ALA A 376 18.88 11.46 -8.98
N THR A 377 18.53 12.54 -8.29
CA THR A 377 19.39 13.16 -7.26
C THR A 377 19.26 12.41 -5.92
N PRO A 378 20.37 12.22 -5.18
CA PRO A 378 20.33 11.74 -3.80
C PRO A 378 19.56 12.68 -2.86
N ASP A 379 18.91 12.12 -1.84
CA ASP A 379 18.38 12.86 -0.71
C ASP A 379 19.46 13.19 0.32
N ALA A 380 19.06 13.78 1.45
CA ALA A 380 19.98 14.16 2.53
C ALA A 380 20.71 12.98 3.19
N THR A 381 20.21 11.75 3.01
CA THR A 381 20.81 10.51 3.52
C THR A 381 21.75 9.84 2.52
N GLY A 382 21.86 10.39 1.31
CA GLY A 382 22.62 9.80 0.21
C GLY A 382 21.85 8.74 -0.59
N THR A 383 20.60 8.48 -0.23
CA THR A 383 19.71 7.56 -0.96
C THR A 383 19.15 8.26 -2.19
N ARG A 384 19.14 7.59 -3.35
CA ARG A 384 18.53 8.16 -4.56
C ARG A 384 17.04 8.37 -4.32
N ARG A 385 16.53 9.59 -4.54
CA ARG A 385 15.09 9.87 -4.37
C ARG A 385 14.22 8.97 -5.23
N GLY A 386 14.68 8.58 -6.41
CA GLY A 386 13.95 7.71 -7.36
C GLY A 386 14.02 6.21 -7.08
N ASP A 387 14.63 5.75 -5.98
CA ASP A 387 14.84 4.33 -5.66
C ASP A 387 13.56 3.46 -5.68
N ALA A 388 12.41 4.05 -5.40
CA ALA A 388 11.11 3.36 -5.41
C ALA A 388 10.38 3.39 -6.77
N ASN A 389 10.95 4.02 -7.81
CA ASN A 389 10.26 4.26 -9.07
C ASN A 389 10.10 2.97 -9.91
N VAL A 390 8.86 2.58 -10.25
CA VAL A 390 8.60 1.34 -11.02
C VAL A 390 8.32 1.58 -12.48
N ILE A 391 7.80 2.75 -12.85
CA ILE A 391 7.75 3.09 -14.28
C ILE A 391 9.17 3.13 -14.87
N GLY A 392 10.18 3.44 -14.04
CA GLY A 392 11.59 3.36 -14.41
C GLY A 392 12.20 1.95 -14.42
N SER A 393 11.45 0.87 -14.14
CA SER A 393 12.03 -0.48 -14.00
C SER A 393 11.34 -1.56 -14.83
N ALA A 394 10.35 -1.24 -15.67
CA ALA A 394 9.64 -2.25 -16.45
C ALA A 394 10.57 -3.00 -17.44
N THR A 395 10.39 -4.33 -17.52
CA THR A 395 11.03 -5.25 -18.48
C THR A 395 10.03 -6.17 -19.20
N LYS A 396 8.73 -6.06 -18.92
CA LYS A 396 7.67 -6.80 -19.64
C LYS A 396 7.38 -6.17 -21.00
N PRO A 397 7.68 -6.83 -22.14
CA PRO A 397 7.58 -6.19 -23.47
C PRO A 397 6.18 -5.66 -23.83
N SER A 398 5.11 -6.39 -23.49
CA SER A 398 3.75 -5.93 -23.80
C SER A 398 3.30 -4.73 -22.97
N PHE A 399 3.84 -4.54 -21.76
CA PHE A 399 3.64 -3.31 -20.99
C PHE A 399 4.38 -2.13 -21.63
N LEU A 400 5.61 -2.34 -22.11
CA LEU A 400 6.37 -1.30 -22.83
C LEU A 400 5.62 -0.86 -24.10
N ARG A 401 5.06 -1.81 -24.87
CA ARG A 401 4.19 -1.51 -26.02
C ARG A 401 2.92 -0.78 -25.61
N SER A 402 2.29 -1.17 -24.51
CA SER A 402 1.09 -0.48 -23.99
C SER A 402 1.37 0.97 -23.65
N MET A 403 2.51 1.26 -23.01
CA MET A 403 2.94 2.65 -22.76
C MET A 403 3.11 3.44 -24.06
N ALA A 404 3.73 2.85 -25.09
CA ALA A 404 3.90 3.50 -26.39
C ALA A 404 2.54 3.77 -27.10
N ALA A 405 1.63 2.79 -27.08
CA ALA A 405 0.29 2.94 -27.64
C ALA A 405 -0.54 4.00 -26.91
N LEU A 406 -0.43 4.04 -25.58
CA LEU A 406 -1.10 5.03 -24.75
C LEU A 406 -0.58 6.45 -25.04
N ARG A 407 0.74 6.64 -25.11
CA ARG A 407 1.34 7.93 -25.49
C ARG A 407 0.86 8.42 -26.85
N THR A 408 0.82 7.52 -27.83
CA THR A 408 0.34 7.82 -29.19
C THR A 408 -1.14 8.26 -29.17
N THR A 409 -1.96 7.60 -28.35
CA THR A 409 -3.38 7.96 -28.18
C THR A 409 -3.55 9.41 -27.68
N TYR A 410 -2.63 9.90 -26.86
CA TYR A 410 -2.63 11.26 -26.32
C TYR A 410 -1.72 12.24 -27.06
N GLY A 411 -1.39 11.95 -28.32
CA GLY A 411 -0.69 12.89 -29.21
C GLY A 411 0.83 13.00 -29.00
N GLY A 412 1.41 12.14 -28.16
CA GLY A 412 2.86 12.01 -28.03
C GLY A 412 3.48 11.05 -29.04
N THR A 413 4.80 10.92 -29.01
CA THR A 413 5.51 9.88 -29.77
C THR A 413 5.47 8.55 -29.01
N GLY A 414 5.21 7.44 -29.74
CA GLY A 414 5.26 6.09 -29.17
C GLY A 414 6.64 5.73 -28.61
N GLY A 415 7.71 6.19 -29.28
CA GLY A 415 9.10 5.96 -28.85
C GLY A 415 9.53 6.74 -27.60
N GLY A 416 8.81 7.81 -27.22
CA GLY A 416 9.26 8.71 -26.15
C GLY A 416 9.45 8.04 -24.78
N TYR A 417 8.64 7.03 -24.45
CA TYR A 417 8.84 6.26 -23.22
C TYR A 417 10.09 5.35 -23.28
N VAL A 418 10.35 4.73 -24.43
CA VAL A 418 11.54 3.90 -24.65
C VAL A 418 12.80 4.74 -24.61
N GLU A 419 12.80 5.90 -25.26
CA GLU A 419 13.89 6.88 -25.23
C GLU A 419 14.15 7.37 -23.79
N TRP A 420 13.09 7.77 -23.07
CA TRP A 420 13.17 8.14 -21.67
C TRP A 420 13.78 7.02 -20.83
N ARG A 421 13.33 5.78 -21.03
CA ARG A 421 13.79 4.61 -20.27
C ARG A 421 15.29 4.35 -20.43
N ARG A 422 15.84 4.57 -21.63
CA ARG A 422 17.28 4.49 -21.93
C ARG A 422 18.06 5.63 -21.28
N ALA A 423 17.58 6.87 -21.43
CA ALA A 423 18.23 8.06 -20.89
C ALA A 423 18.27 8.05 -19.36
N TRP A 424 17.17 7.63 -18.73
CA TRP A 424 16.96 7.65 -17.29
C TRP A 424 17.10 6.28 -16.64
N PHE A 425 18.03 5.44 -17.12
CA PHE A 425 18.32 4.13 -16.52
C PHE A 425 18.67 4.23 -15.02
N VAL A 426 19.24 5.35 -14.59
CA VAL A 426 19.50 5.65 -13.18
C VAL A 426 18.22 5.66 -12.31
N LEU A 427 17.03 5.77 -12.90
CA LEU A 427 15.75 5.67 -12.18
C LEU A 427 15.22 4.23 -12.08
N ASP A 428 15.95 3.24 -12.60
CA ASP A 428 15.60 1.84 -12.39
C ASP A 428 15.90 1.45 -10.94
N ARG A 429 14.87 0.97 -10.23
CA ARG A 429 14.97 0.40 -8.89
C ARG A 429 16.06 -0.68 -8.78
N HIS A 430 16.34 -1.37 -9.88
CA HIS A 430 17.30 -2.47 -9.96
C HIS A 430 18.59 -2.08 -10.70
N ALA A 431 18.84 -0.78 -10.95
CA ALA A 431 19.94 -0.29 -11.80
C ALA A 431 21.32 -0.86 -11.45
N ASP A 432 21.57 -1.11 -10.16
CA ASP A 432 22.85 -1.56 -9.64
C ASP A 432 23.00 -3.10 -9.69
N GLU A 433 21.98 -3.84 -10.12
CA GLU A 433 22.02 -5.29 -10.22
C GLU A 433 22.80 -5.77 -11.46
N PRO A 434 23.65 -6.81 -11.34
CA PRO A 434 24.40 -7.35 -12.47
C PRO A 434 23.49 -7.80 -13.63
N GLY A 435 23.87 -7.40 -14.84
CA GLY A 435 23.15 -7.75 -16.07
C GLY A 435 21.84 -6.98 -16.29
N ARG A 436 21.47 -6.06 -15.39
CA ARG A 436 20.19 -5.37 -15.45
C ARG A 436 20.03 -4.53 -16.72
N ARG A 437 21.06 -3.78 -17.08
CA ARG A 437 21.02 -2.90 -18.27
C ARG A 437 20.80 -3.71 -19.54
N GLU A 438 21.48 -4.84 -19.69
CA GLU A 438 21.34 -5.73 -20.84
C GLU A 438 19.93 -6.33 -20.93
N ARG A 439 19.33 -6.73 -19.79
CA ARG A 439 17.94 -7.20 -19.75
C ARG A 439 16.96 -6.12 -20.18
N VAL A 440 17.17 -4.88 -19.72
CA VAL A 440 16.33 -3.74 -20.09
C VAL A 440 16.42 -3.46 -21.59
N GLU A 441 17.63 -3.38 -22.16
CA GLU A 441 17.78 -3.15 -23.61
C GLU A 441 17.17 -4.27 -24.46
N ARG A 442 17.29 -5.53 -24.01
CA ARG A 442 16.64 -6.66 -24.67
C ARG A 442 15.12 -6.53 -24.64
N ALA A 443 14.55 -6.21 -23.48
CA ALA A 443 13.10 -6.01 -23.35
C ALA A 443 12.58 -4.85 -24.21
N LEU A 444 13.33 -3.74 -24.32
CA LEU A 444 13.00 -2.62 -25.20
C LEU A 444 13.05 -3.06 -26.67
N ALA A 445 14.09 -3.79 -27.09
CA ALA A 445 14.20 -4.30 -28.45
C ALA A 445 13.08 -5.32 -28.80
N GLU A 446 12.71 -6.19 -27.86
CA GLU A 446 11.58 -7.12 -28.02
C GLU A 446 10.23 -6.38 -28.15
N ALA A 447 10.06 -5.26 -27.44
CA ALA A 447 8.87 -4.42 -27.56
C ALA A 447 8.79 -3.75 -28.95
N ASP A 448 9.92 -3.24 -29.45
CA ASP A 448 10.01 -2.58 -30.75
C ASP A 448 9.78 -3.57 -31.92
N ALA A 449 10.31 -4.80 -31.84
CA ALA A 449 10.23 -5.78 -32.92
C ALA A 449 8.83 -6.39 -33.15
N ALA A 450 7.92 -6.24 -32.19
CA ALA A 450 6.56 -6.78 -32.23
C ALA A 450 5.49 -5.72 -32.60
N SER A 451 5.92 -4.47 -32.83
CA SER A 451 5.08 -3.35 -33.27
C SER A 451 5.17 -3.18 -34.79
#